data_AF-A0AAW4VMV4-F1
#
_entry.id   AF-A0AAW4VMV4-F1
#
_cell.length_a   1.000
_cell.length_b   1.000
_cell.length_c   1.000
_cell.angle_alpha   90.00
_cell.angle_beta   90.00
_cell.angle_gamma   90.00
#
_symmetry.space_group_name_H-M   'P 1'
#
loop_
_entity.id
_entity.type
_entity.pdbx_description
1 polymer ?
#
loop_
_entity_poly.entity_id
_entity_poly.type
_entity_poly.pdbx_seq_one_letter_code
_entity_poly.pdbx_strand_id
1 'polypeptide(L)'
;MNTLNERIKYLRKDILHLTQVEFGKKIGIAGTTVTGWEKRNMKPSETALKMICSEFSVNYNWLVDGDGDIFIEDDNSTIEILKRDYNLRDVEVRLIEEFLKLDENERDVLINYLERAVGKGE
;
A
#
# COMPACT_ATOMS: atom_id res chain seq x y z
N MET A 1 -6.14 8.99 -19.50
CA MET A 1 -4.75 9.40 -19.26
C MET A 1 -3.87 8.46 -20.03
N ASN A 2 -3.13 8.98 -21.00
CA ASN A 2 -2.64 8.16 -22.11
C ASN A 2 -1.12 7.94 -22.08
N THR A 3 -0.40 8.65 -21.21
CA THR A 3 1.07 8.51 -21.08
C THR A 3 1.53 8.32 -19.64
N LEU A 4 2.72 7.72 -19.48
CA LEU A 4 3.39 7.56 -18.19
C LEU A 4 3.57 8.91 -17.47
N ASN A 5 3.95 9.95 -18.21
CA ASN A 5 4.19 11.29 -17.69
C ASN A 5 2.89 11.91 -17.13
N GLU A 6 1.75 11.68 -17.79
CA GLU A 6 0.43 12.10 -17.29
C GLU A 6 0.03 11.32 -16.03
N ARG A 7 0.27 10.00 -15.99
CA ARG A 7 -0.03 9.16 -14.82
C ARG A 7 0.77 9.54 -13.59
N ILE A 8 2.07 9.81 -13.73
CA ILE A 8 2.90 10.33 -12.63
C ILE A 8 2.36 11.65 -12.11
N LYS A 9 1.99 12.57 -13.02
CA LYS A 9 1.48 13.89 -12.65
C LYS A 9 0.16 13.81 -11.89
N TYR A 10 -0.77 12.98 -12.36
CA TYR A 10 -2.06 12.78 -11.73
C TYR A 10 -1.94 12.09 -10.37
N LEU A 11 -1.17 11.00 -10.27
CA LEU A 11 -0.87 10.34 -9.01
C LEU A 11 -0.35 11.36 -7.99
N ARG A 12 0.67 12.14 -8.36
CA ARG A 12 1.25 13.13 -7.45
C ARG A 12 0.26 14.22 -7.06
N LYS A 13 -0.41 14.83 -8.04
CA LYS A 13 -1.15 16.09 -7.84
C LYS A 13 -2.58 15.86 -7.38
N ASP A 14 -3.28 14.96 -8.08
CA ASP A 14 -4.73 14.81 -7.97
C ASP A 14 -5.11 13.70 -6.99
N ILE A 15 -4.22 12.72 -6.75
CA ILE A 15 -4.43 11.65 -5.77
C ILE A 15 -3.69 11.92 -4.45
N LEU A 16 -2.37 12.16 -4.51
CA LEU A 16 -1.54 12.33 -3.31
C LEU A 16 -1.47 13.78 -2.81
N HIS A 17 -1.92 14.74 -3.62
CA HIS A 17 -1.89 16.18 -3.31
C HIS A 17 -0.51 16.73 -2.90
N LEU A 18 0.57 16.19 -3.48
CA LEU A 18 1.94 16.58 -3.18
C LEU A 18 2.49 17.57 -4.21
N THR A 19 3.37 18.46 -3.77
CA THR A 19 4.23 19.23 -4.67
C THR A 19 5.28 18.34 -5.35
N GLN A 20 5.87 18.80 -6.46
CA GLN A 20 6.95 18.08 -7.14
C GLN A 20 8.18 17.86 -6.23
N VAL A 21 8.43 18.80 -5.32
CA VAL A 21 9.54 18.71 -4.36
C VAL A 21 9.27 17.66 -3.28
N GLU A 22 8.06 17.65 -2.70
CA GLU A 22 7.67 16.65 -1.69
C GLU A 22 7.64 15.23 -2.27
N PHE A 23 7.09 15.08 -3.47
CA PHE A 23 7.06 13.79 -4.16
C PHE A 23 8.47 13.27 -4.44
N GLY A 24 9.35 14.13 -4.98
CA GLY A 24 10.75 13.79 -5.21
C GLY A 24 11.46 13.39 -3.92
N LYS A 25 11.27 14.16 -2.84
CA LYS A 25 11.87 13.89 -1.53
C LYS A 25 11.48 12.52 -0.99
N LYS A 26 10.21 12.11 -1.11
CA LYS A 26 9.71 10.80 -0.66
C LYS A 26 10.39 9.62 -1.37
N ILE A 27 10.63 9.75 -2.68
CA ILE A 27 11.30 8.70 -3.46
C ILE A 27 12.81 8.92 -3.63
N GLY A 28 13.42 9.83 -2.85
CA GLY A 28 14.87 10.05 -2.82
C GLY A 28 15.48 10.75 -4.03
N ILE A 29 14.73 11.57 -4.76
CA ILE A 29 15.22 12.32 -5.94
C ILE A 29 14.92 13.82 -5.87
N ALA A 30 15.59 14.60 -6.70
CA ALA A 30 15.33 16.04 -6.82
C ALA A 30 13.94 16.31 -7.45
N GLY A 31 13.20 17.30 -6.93
CA GLY A 31 11.93 17.74 -7.52
C GLY A 31 12.04 18.29 -8.95
N THR A 32 13.24 18.73 -9.36
CA THR A 32 13.54 19.11 -10.74
C THR A 32 13.48 17.92 -11.70
N THR A 33 13.86 16.72 -11.23
CA THR A 33 13.73 15.45 -11.97
C THR A 33 12.26 15.13 -12.21
N VAL A 34 11.42 15.26 -11.19
CA VAL A 34 9.95 15.09 -11.29
C VAL A 34 9.35 16.09 -12.28
N THR A 35 9.82 17.35 -12.25
CA THR A 35 9.42 18.37 -13.24
C THR A 35 9.81 17.96 -14.67
N GLY A 36 11.00 17.38 -14.84
CA GLY A 36 11.48 16.85 -16.11
C GLY A 36 10.56 15.76 -16.65
N TRP A 37 10.12 14.84 -15.80
CA TRP A 37 9.15 13.81 -16.16
C TRP A 37 7.84 14.44 -16.62
N GLU A 38 7.24 15.32 -15.83
CA GLU A 38 5.87 15.78 -16.12
C GLU A 38 5.76 16.80 -17.27
N LYS A 39 6.83 17.54 -17.58
CA LYS A 39 6.78 18.67 -18.53
C LYS A 39 7.75 18.58 -19.70
N ARG A 40 8.86 17.84 -19.57
CA ARG A 40 9.98 17.87 -20.54
C ARG A 40 10.16 16.55 -21.28
N ASN A 41 9.20 15.63 -21.22
CA ASN A 41 9.30 14.28 -21.81
C ASN A 41 10.56 13.51 -21.38
N MET A 42 11.14 13.84 -20.22
CA MET A 42 12.21 13.03 -19.65
C MET A 42 11.61 11.69 -19.21
N LYS A 43 12.22 10.57 -19.61
CA LYS A 43 11.76 9.26 -19.19
C LYS A 43 12.28 8.94 -17.77
N PRO A 44 11.40 8.52 -16.84
CA PRO A 44 11.84 7.91 -15.58
C PRO A 44 12.65 6.64 -15.86
N SER A 45 13.63 6.35 -15.01
CA SER A 45 14.30 5.06 -15.04
C SER A 45 13.40 3.99 -14.43
N GLU A 46 13.65 2.73 -14.77
CA GLU A 46 12.94 1.59 -14.19
C GLU A 46 13.01 1.59 -12.65
N THR A 47 14.18 1.91 -12.09
CA THR A 47 14.38 2.07 -10.65
C THR A 47 13.47 3.15 -10.07
N ALA A 48 13.34 4.31 -10.74
CA ALA A 48 12.46 5.38 -10.28
C ALA A 48 10.99 4.96 -10.27
N LEU A 49 10.53 4.23 -11.28
CA LEU A 49 9.17 3.70 -11.33
C LEU A 49 8.89 2.73 -10.19
N LYS A 50 9.83 1.83 -9.89
CA LYS A 50 9.71 0.91 -8.75
C LYS A 50 9.71 1.62 -7.39
N MET A 51 10.52 2.67 -7.23
CA MET A 51 10.50 3.48 -6.00
C MET A 51 9.15 4.20 -5.82
N ILE A 52 8.54 4.71 -6.89
CA ILE A 52 7.19 5.29 -6.84
C ILE A 52 6.18 4.23 -6.40
N CYS A 53 6.21 3.04 -7.01
CA CYS A 53 5.28 1.96 -6.67
C CYS A 53 5.42 1.55 -5.20
N SER A 54 6.64 1.40 -4.71
CA SER A 54 6.91 0.98 -3.33
C SER A 54 6.56 2.04 -2.28
N GLU A 55 6.82 3.32 -2.55
CA GLU A 55 6.60 4.40 -1.57
C GLU A 55 5.11 4.75 -1.41
N PHE A 56 4.32 4.56 -2.47
CA PHE A 56 2.92 4.99 -2.53
C PHE A 56 1.92 3.83 -2.68
N SER A 57 2.39 2.58 -2.57
CA SER A 57 1.58 1.36 -2.80
C SER A 57 0.84 1.39 -4.15
N VAL A 58 1.52 1.88 -5.19
CA VAL A 58 0.93 2.05 -6.53
C VAL A 58 1.17 0.81 -7.37
N ASN A 59 0.15 0.41 -8.13
CA ASN A 59 0.22 -0.70 -9.06
C ASN A 59 1.12 -0.32 -10.25
N TYR A 60 2.16 -1.12 -10.49
CA TYR A 60 3.11 -0.90 -11.56
C TYR A 60 2.46 -0.96 -12.95
N ASN A 61 1.53 -1.89 -13.19
CA ASN A 61 0.83 -2.02 -14.47
C ASN A 61 -0.03 -0.79 -14.75
N TRP A 62 -0.69 -0.26 -13.71
CA TRP A 62 -1.40 1.01 -13.84
C TRP A 62 -0.45 2.15 -14.16
N LEU A 63 0.68 2.24 -13.46
CA LEU A 63 1.64 3.33 -13.67
C LEU A 63 2.24 3.30 -15.09
N VAL A 64 2.61 2.13 -15.61
CA VAL A 64 3.33 1.98 -16.88
C VAL A 64 2.43 1.82 -18.08
N ASP A 65 1.34 1.08 -17.95
CA ASP A 65 0.45 0.75 -19.07
C ASP A 65 -0.94 1.39 -18.92
N GLY A 66 -1.30 1.84 -17.72
CA GLY A 66 -2.63 2.38 -17.43
C GLY A 66 -3.68 1.30 -17.18
N ASP A 67 -3.23 0.07 -16.88
CA ASP A 67 -4.09 -1.10 -16.68
C ASP A 67 -4.26 -1.45 -15.19
N GLY A 68 -5.48 -1.81 -14.80
CA GLY A 68 -5.86 -2.09 -13.41
C GLY A 68 -6.06 -0.86 -12.53
N ASP A 69 -6.20 -1.09 -11.23
CA ASP A 69 -6.40 -0.04 -10.23
C ASP A 69 -5.11 0.73 -9.89
N ILE A 70 -5.27 1.99 -9.47
CA ILE A 70 -4.14 2.90 -9.15
C ILE A 70 -3.27 2.33 -8.05
N PHE A 71 -3.93 1.93 -6.96
CA PHE A 71 -3.27 1.36 -5.81
C PHE A 71 -3.32 -0.14 -5.91
N ILE A 72 -2.28 -0.77 -5.41
CA ILE A 72 -2.37 -2.17 -5.03
C ILE A 72 -3.28 -2.15 -3.81
N GLU A 73 -4.51 -2.64 -3.93
CA GLU A 73 -5.26 -3.06 -2.75
C GLU A 73 -4.32 -3.96 -1.97
N ASP A 74 -4.01 -3.61 -0.73
CA ASP A 74 -3.18 -4.40 0.18
C ASP A 74 -3.96 -5.65 0.62
N ASP A 75 -4.62 -6.31 -0.34
CA ASP A 75 -5.48 -7.48 -0.22
C ASP A 75 -4.69 -8.75 -0.55
N ASN A 76 -3.43 -8.63 -1.00
CA ASN A 76 -2.39 -9.60 -0.61
C ASN A 76 -1.89 -9.29 0.81
N SER A 77 -2.87 -9.01 1.67
CA SER A 77 -2.77 -8.43 2.99
C SER A 77 -1.81 -9.24 3.85
N THR A 78 -1.26 -8.61 4.87
CA THR A 78 -0.55 -9.33 5.96
C THR A 78 -1.34 -10.56 6.42
N ILE A 79 -2.68 -10.53 6.35
CA ILE A 79 -3.57 -11.65 6.66
C ILE A 79 -3.49 -12.77 5.63
N GLU A 80 -3.38 -12.49 4.33
CA GLU A 80 -3.13 -13.52 3.30
C GLU A 80 -1.75 -14.17 3.45
N ILE A 81 -0.73 -13.41 3.85
CA ILE A 81 0.59 -13.97 4.21
C ILE A 81 0.44 -14.92 5.40
N LEU A 82 -0.24 -14.49 6.47
CA LEU A 82 -0.50 -15.32 7.64
C LEU A 82 -1.34 -16.56 7.30
N LYS A 83 -2.35 -16.41 6.43
CA LYS A 83 -3.19 -17.51 5.95
C LYS A 83 -2.35 -18.58 5.31
N ARG A 84 -1.42 -18.21 4.44
CA ARG A 84 -0.52 -19.16 3.79
C ARG A 84 0.48 -19.77 4.77
N ASP A 85 1.17 -18.95 5.56
CA ASP A 85 2.29 -19.38 6.40
C ASP A 85 1.83 -20.28 7.56
N TYR A 86 0.62 -20.05 8.08
CA TYR A 86 0.00 -20.85 9.14
C TYR A 86 -1.11 -21.78 8.63
N ASN A 87 -1.33 -21.84 7.31
CA ASN A 87 -2.40 -22.62 6.67
C ASN A 87 -3.78 -22.38 7.32
N LEU A 88 -4.12 -21.11 7.54
CA LEU A 88 -5.37 -20.71 8.18
C LEU A 88 -6.56 -20.99 7.26
N ARG A 89 -7.66 -21.42 7.86
CA ARG A 89 -8.96 -21.56 7.21
C ARG A 89 -9.60 -20.18 7.03
N ASP A 90 -10.53 -20.08 6.09
CA ASP A 90 -11.25 -18.82 5.83
C ASP A 90 -11.97 -18.27 7.07
N VAL A 91 -12.42 -19.14 7.98
CA VAL A 91 -13.03 -18.71 9.25
C VAL A 91 -12.01 -18.06 10.18
N GLU A 92 -10.77 -18.53 10.19
CA GLU A 92 -9.70 -17.98 11.03
C GLU A 92 -9.27 -16.60 10.51
N VAL A 93 -9.18 -16.45 9.18
CA VAL A 93 -8.96 -15.17 8.51
C VAL A 93 -10.03 -14.14 8.89
N ARG A 94 -11.31 -14.51 8.73
CA ARG A 94 -12.43 -13.61 9.09
C ARG A 94 -12.42 -13.22 10.57
N LEU A 95 -12.05 -14.13 11.47
CA LEU A 95 -11.98 -13.81 12.90
C LEU A 95 -10.87 -12.79 13.20
N ILE A 96 -9.72 -12.90 12.54
CA ILE A 96 -8.64 -11.91 12.65
C ILE A 96 -9.12 -10.55 12.14
N GLU A 97 -9.75 -10.51 10.98
CA GLU A 97 -10.29 -9.27 10.40
C GLU A 97 -11.32 -8.60 11.30
N GLU A 98 -12.27 -9.36 11.86
CA GLU A 98 -13.28 -8.82 12.77
C GLU A 98 -12.64 -8.33 14.07
N PHE A 99 -11.67 -9.07 14.64
CA PHE A 99 -10.95 -8.62 15.83
C PHE A 99 -10.24 -7.28 15.63
N LEU A 100 -9.67 -7.04 14.45
CA LEU A 100 -9.02 -5.77 14.10
C LEU A 100 -10.01 -4.60 13.95
N LYS A 101 -11.30 -4.85 13.77
CA LYS A 101 -12.34 -3.80 13.70
C LYS A 101 -12.89 -3.40 15.07
N LEU A 102 -12.74 -4.26 16.08
CA LEU A 102 -13.22 -4.04 17.43
C LEU A 102 -12.48 -2.89 18.14
N ASP A 103 -13.17 -2.25 19.08
CA ASP A 103 -12.57 -1.30 19.99
C ASP A 103 -11.75 -1.98 21.11
N GLU A 104 -11.04 -1.18 21.90
CA GLU A 104 -10.15 -1.67 22.97
C GLU A 104 -10.90 -2.50 24.02
N ASN A 105 -12.10 -2.08 24.44
CA ASN A 105 -12.88 -2.79 25.45
C ASN A 105 -13.39 -4.13 24.90
N GLU A 106 -13.85 -4.14 23.66
CA GLU A 106 -14.32 -5.35 22.98
C GLU A 106 -13.19 -6.37 22.79
N ARG A 107 -11.99 -5.91 22.44
CA ARG A 107 -10.80 -6.78 22.34
C ARG A 107 -10.40 -7.34 23.70
N ASP A 108 -10.40 -6.52 24.75
CA ASP A 108 -10.07 -6.96 26.11
C ASP A 108 -11.00 -8.07 26.60
N VAL A 109 -12.30 -7.99 26.29
CA VAL A 109 -13.26 -9.05 26.63
C VAL A 109 -12.88 -10.37 25.97
N LEU A 110 -12.54 -10.34 24.67
CA LEU A 110 -12.14 -11.54 23.93
C LEU A 110 -10.80 -12.11 24.41
N ILE A 111 -9.79 -11.26 24.64
CA ILE A 111 -8.48 -11.68 25.16
C ILE A 111 -8.64 -12.36 26.52
N ASN A 112 -9.37 -11.74 27.45
CA ASN A 112 -9.61 -12.31 28.77
C ASN A 112 -10.32 -13.66 28.71
N TYR A 113 -11.25 -13.83 27.78
CA TYR A 113 -11.90 -15.12 27.56
C TYR A 113 -10.91 -16.18 27.07
N LEU A 114 -10.08 -15.85 26.08
CA LEU A 114 -9.07 -16.76 25.53
C LEU A 114 -8.02 -17.15 26.57
N GLU A 115 -7.49 -16.19 27.35
CA GLU A 115 -6.52 -16.47 28.41
C GLU A 115 -7.06 -17.45 29.47
N ARG A 116 -8.34 -17.34 29.81
CA ARG A 116 -9.00 -18.28 30.74
C ARG A 116 -9.16 -19.67 30.14
N ALA A 117 -9.42 -19.76 28.83
CA ALA A 117 -9.67 -21.02 28.14
C ALA A 117 -8.38 -21.81 27.87
N VAL A 118 -7.29 -21.13 27.51
CA VAL A 118 -6.01 -21.76 27.17
C VAL A 118 -5.17 -22.07 28.43
N GLY A 119 -5.54 -21.46 29.57
CA GLY A 119 -4.71 -21.42 30.77
C GLY A 119 -3.60 -20.40 30.58
N LYS A 120 -3.32 -19.57 31.60
CA LYS A 120 -2.16 -18.68 31.53
C LYS A 120 -0.93 -19.54 31.30
N GLY A 121 -0.34 -19.45 30.11
CA GLY A 121 1.00 -19.97 29.89
C GLY A 121 1.90 -19.29 30.92
N GLU A 122 2.45 -20.09 31.82
CA GLU A 122 3.50 -19.66 32.75
C GLU A 122 4.72 -19.12 32.00
#